data_AF-A0A8J2Q658-F1
#
_entry.id   AF-A0A8J2Q658-F1
#
_cell.length_a   1.000
_cell.length_b   1.000
_cell.length_c   1.000
_cell.angle_alpha   90.00
_cell.angle_beta   90.00
_cell.angle_gamma   90.00
#
_symmetry.space_group_name_H-M   'P 1'
#
loop_
_entity.id
_entity.type
_entity.pdbx_description
1 polymer ?
#
loop_
_entity_poly.entity_id
_entity_poly.type
_entity_poly.pdbx_seq_one_letter_code
_entity_poly.pdbx_strand_id
1 'polypeptide(L)'
;MSTLKVTVFILILVTYAHCKMQTIAVKGQVACNDKSVNNVHIELREADRWDPDDSLSATHSDQNGRFEVSGQEDELGSIAPYLRITHSCNDGVIDPKCRIVDDYQIPKSYINDIYNMGIVSLNIDQEGRVKKCAY
;
A
#
# COMPACT_ATOMS: atom_id res chain seq x y z
N MET A 1 -33.81 49.99 18.42
CA MET A 1 -32.79 49.47 19.35
C MET A 1 -33.37 48.18 19.93
N SER A 2 -32.88 46.98 19.63
CA SER A 2 -31.48 46.57 19.62
C SER A 2 -31.21 45.51 18.57
N THR A 3 -30.26 45.86 17.71
CA THR A 3 -29.50 45.05 16.74
C THR A 3 -28.59 44.01 17.42
N LEU A 4 -29.13 43.22 18.36
CA LEU A 4 -28.32 42.35 19.22
C LEU A 4 -28.96 40.97 19.46
N LYS A 5 -29.48 40.33 18.41
CA LYS A 5 -29.84 38.89 18.46
C LYS A 5 -29.48 38.11 17.20
N VAL A 6 -28.77 38.72 16.24
CA VAL A 6 -28.33 38.04 15.01
C VAL A 6 -26.84 37.66 15.07
N THR A 7 -26.10 38.14 16.07
CA THR A 7 -24.65 37.90 16.20
C THR A 7 -24.27 36.62 16.94
N VAL A 8 -25.22 35.82 17.45
CA VAL A 8 -24.96 34.57 18.18
C VAL A 8 -25.60 33.36 17.48
N PHE A 9 -25.66 33.38 16.15
CA PHE A 9 -25.99 32.20 15.34
C PHE A 9 -24.94 31.91 14.27
N ILE A 10 -23.71 32.35 14.53
CA ILE A 10 -22.51 31.73 13.98
C ILE A 10 -21.80 31.13 15.19
N LEU A 11 -22.45 30.15 15.83
CA LEU A 11 -21.69 29.17 16.60
C LEU A 11 -20.88 28.43 15.54
N ILE A 12 -19.66 28.89 15.34
CA ILE A 12 -18.70 28.30 14.43
C ILE A 12 -18.57 26.84 14.90
N LEU A 13 -19.27 25.94 14.21
CA LEU A 13 -18.96 24.51 14.23
C LEU A 13 -17.61 24.38 13.54
N VAL A 14 -16.54 24.79 14.23
CA VAL A 14 -15.22 24.27 13.92
C VAL A 14 -15.28 22.82 14.33
N THR A 15 -15.76 21.97 13.43
CA THR A 15 -15.47 20.55 13.52
C THR A 15 -13.96 20.44 13.41
N TYR A 16 -13.27 20.29 14.54
CA TYR A 16 -11.86 19.95 14.56
C TYR A 16 -11.74 18.53 13.98
N ALA A 17 -11.55 18.43 12.67
CA ALA A 17 -11.10 17.21 12.04
C ALA A 17 -9.71 16.90 12.62
N HIS A 18 -9.64 15.95 13.56
CA HIS A 18 -8.38 15.42 14.03
C HIS A 18 -7.95 14.32 13.07
N CYS A 19 -7.00 14.63 12.20
CA CYS A 19 -6.20 13.58 11.59
C CYS A 19 -5.42 12.84 12.67
N LYS A 20 -5.17 11.57 12.42
CA LYS A 20 -4.34 10.74 13.29
C LYS A 20 -3.20 10.21 12.44
N MET A 21 -1.99 10.44 12.92
CA MET A 21 -0.81 9.78 12.38
C MET A 21 -0.95 8.27 12.62
N GLN A 22 -0.92 7.53 11.53
CA GLN A 22 -1.01 6.07 11.47
C GLN A 22 0.24 5.54 10.79
N THR A 23 0.79 4.45 11.32
CA THR A 23 1.98 3.81 10.72
C THR A 23 1.64 2.42 10.21
N ILE A 24 2.44 1.90 9.30
CA ILE A 24 2.37 0.50 8.89
C ILE A 24 3.78 0.05 8.49
N ALA A 25 4.15 -1.16 8.92
CA ALA A 25 5.35 -1.83 8.44
C ALA A 25 4.98 -3.20 7.90
N VAL A 26 5.56 -3.58 6.77
CA VAL A 26 5.31 -4.87 6.13
C VAL A 26 6.63 -5.53 5.80
N LYS A 27 6.72 -6.81 6.12
CA LYS A 27 7.86 -7.65 5.74
C LYS A 27 7.39 -8.97 5.16
N GLY A 28 8.24 -9.56 4.33
CA GLY A 28 7.97 -10.85 3.72
C GLY A 28 9.10 -11.31 2.82
N GLN A 29 8.81 -12.33 2.02
CA GLN A 29 9.73 -12.91 1.05
C GLN A 29 9.00 -13.22 -0.25
N VAL A 30 9.46 -12.67 -1.37
CA VAL A 30 8.85 -12.94 -2.69
C VAL A 30 9.50 -14.15 -3.37
N ALA A 31 8.66 -14.98 -4.00
CA ALA A 31 9.11 -16.16 -4.73
C ALA A 31 8.34 -16.33 -6.05
N CYS A 32 9.04 -16.77 -7.09
CA CYS A 32 8.49 -17.21 -8.36
C CYS A 32 8.72 -18.71 -8.48
N ASN A 33 7.63 -19.48 -8.61
CA ASN A 33 7.61 -20.90 -8.33
C ASN A 33 8.37 -21.26 -7.02
N ASP A 34 9.42 -22.05 -7.12
CA ASP A 34 10.30 -22.53 -6.05
C ASP A 34 11.51 -21.62 -5.80
N LYS A 35 11.65 -20.51 -6.53
CA LYS A 35 12.81 -19.63 -6.49
C LYS A 35 12.49 -18.29 -5.84
N SER A 36 13.21 -17.94 -4.77
CA SER A 36 13.20 -16.58 -4.23
C SER A 36 13.75 -15.59 -5.25
N VAL A 37 13.10 -14.43 -5.39
CA VAL A 37 13.42 -13.47 -6.46
C VAL A 37 14.00 -12.20 -5.86
N ASN A 38 15.22 -11.86 -6.28
CA ASN A 38 15.89 -10.63 -5.87
C ASN A 38 15.45 -9.43 -6.72
N ASN A 39 15.62 -8.23 -6.16
CA ASN A 39 15.40 -6.97 -6.86
C ASN A 39 13.98 -6.83 -7.45
N VAL A 40 12.98 -7.43 -6.81
CA VAL A 40 11.56 -7.16 -7.10
C VAL A 40 11.23 -5.80 -6.49
N HIS A 41 10.49 -4.96 -7.22
CA HIS A 41 10.09 -3.64 -6.71
C HIS A 41 8.80 -3.79 -5.89
N ILE A 42 8.84 -3.31 -4.64
CA ILE A 42 7.72 -3.35 -3.70
C ILE A 42 7.44 -1.92 -3.24
N GLU A 43 6.24 -1.45 -3.53
CA GLU A 43 5.75 -0.13 -3.15
C GLU A 43 4.62 -0.28 -2.13
N LEU A 44 4.76 0.36 -0.98
CA LEU A 44 3.70 0.50 0.02
C LEU A 44 2.87 1.73 -0.34
N ARG A 45 1.57 1.52 -0.52
CA ARG A 45 0.62 2.54 -0.97
C ARG A 45 -0.58 2.64 -0.04
N GLU A 46 -1.25 3.77 -0.11
CA GLU A 46 -2.55 4.02 0.50
C GLU A 46 -3.62 4.15 -0.59
N ALA A 47 -4.82 3.63 -0.34
CA ALA A 47 -5.94 3.73 -1.26
C ALA A 47 -6.90 4.84 -0.84
N ASP A 48 -6.93 5.92 -1.62
CA ASP A 48 -7.75 7.09 -1.34
C ASP A 48 -9.11 7.05 -2.03
N ARG A 49 -10.12 7.65 -1.38
CA ARG A 49 -11.48 7.68 -1.92
C ARG A 49 -11.71 8.81 -2.93
N TRP A 50 -10.99 9.92 -2.81
CA TRP A 50 -11.33 11.17 -3.50
C TRP A 50 -10.19 11.74 -4.36
N ASP A 51 -8.98 11.24 -4.18
CA ASP A 51 -7.75 11.58 -4.87
C ASP A 51 -6.98 10.30 -5.28
N PRO A 52 -5.93 10.40 -6.12
CA PRO A 52 -5.15 9.24 -6.51
C PRO A 52 -4.37 8.66 -5.33
N ASP A 53 -4.37 7.33 -5.22
CA ASP A 53 -3.60 6.56 -4.24
C ASP A 53 -2.18 7.08 -3.99
N ASP A 54 -1.88 7.38 -2.73
CA ASP A 54 -0.58 7.85 -2.31
C ASP A 54 0.48 6.73 -2.21
N SER A 55 1.73 7.09 -2.51
CA SER A 55 2.90 6.24 -2.30
C SER A 55 3.55 6.62 -0.97
N LEU A 56 3.55 5.69 -0.02
CA LEU A 56 4.09 5.94 1.31
C LEU A 56 5.59 5.66 1.37
N SER A 57 6.03 4.57 0.75
CA SER A 57 7.43 4.14 0.71
C SER A 57 7.65 3.04 -0.31
N ALA A 58 8.89 2.80 -0.72
CA ALA A 58 9.24 1.72 -1.62
C ALA A 58 10.57 1.07 -1.26
N THR A 59 10.70 -0.20 -1.58
CA THR A 59 11.90 -1.02 -1.36
C THR A 59 12.12 -1.99 -2.52
N HIS A 60 13.24 -2.71 -2.46
CA HIS A 60 13.49 -3.85 -3.34
C HIS A 60 13.80 -5.10 -2.51
N SER A 61 13.40 -6.27 -3.00
CA SER A 61 13.75 -7.53 -2.35
C SER A 61 15.25 -7.82 -2.40
N ASP A 62 15.79 -8.39 -1.31
CA ASP A 62 17.20 -8.78 -1.20
C ASP A 62 17.54 -10.03 -2.04
N GLN A 63 18.79 -10.48 -1.98
CA GLN A 63 19.26 -11.69 -2.69
C GLN A 63 18.50 -12.98 -2.33
N ASN A 64 17.83 -13.02 -1.19
CA ASN A 64 16.99 -14.12 -0.72
C ASN A 64 15.50 -13.84 -0.95
N GLY A 65 15.16 -12.80 -1.70
CA GLY A 65 13.79 -12.35 -1.95
C GLY A 65 13.11 -11.68 -0.76
N ARG A 66 13.82 -11.40 0.34
CA ARG A 66 13.23 -10.79 1.53
C ARG A 66 13.07 -9.29 1.35
N PHE A 67 11.99 -8.72 1.88
CA PHE A 67 11.75 -7.30 1.86
C PHE A 67 11.19 -6.81 3.19
N GLU A 68 11.43 -5.53 3.47
CA GLU A 68 10.82 -4.79 4.57
C GLU A 68 10.57 -3.36 4.07
N VAL A 69 9.35 -2.86 4.27
CA VAL A 69 8.93 -1.51 3.88
C VAL A 69 8.00 -0.96 4.96
N SER A 70 8.17 0.32 5.29
CA SER A 70 7.33 0.99 6.27
C SER A 70 6.98 2.39 5.80
N GLY A 71 5.81 2.85 6.20
CA GLY A 71 5.29 4.17 5.88
C GLY A 71 4.41 4.69 7.01
N GLN A 72 4.06 5.95 6.91
CA GLN A 72 3.14 6.62 7.82
C GLN A 72 2.35 7.67 7.08
N GLU A 73 1.17 7.98 7.59
CA GLU A 73 0.28 8.97 7.00
C GLU A 73 -0.58 9.62 8.07
N ASP A 74 -0.92 10.89 7.87
CA ASP A 74 -1.77 11.66 8.77
C ASP A 74 -3.15 11.89 8.13
N GLU A 75 -4.05 10.93 8.34
CA GLU A 75 -5.33 10.86 7.62
C GLU A 75 -6.53 11.05 8.56
N LEU A 76 -7.63 11.63 8.03
CA LEU A 76 -8.91 11.67 8.71
C LEU A 76 -9.63 10.32 8.55
N GLY A 77 -9.36 9.39 9.47
CA GLY A 77 -10.00 8.08 9.44
C GLY A 77 -8.98 6.98 9.64
N SER A 78 -9.14 5.89 8.91
CA SER A 78 -8.24 4.76 8.94
C SER A 78 -7.74 4.50 7.53
N ILE A 79 -6.41 4.53 7.39
CA ILE A 79 -5.73 4.15 6.17
C ILE A 79 -6.18 2.75 5.68
N ALA A 80 -6.10 2.52 4.39
CA ALA A 80 -6.36 1.33 3.60
C ALA A 80 -5.08 0.92 2.84
N PRO A 81 -4.03 0.49 3.58
CA PRO A 81 -2.73 0.26 2.98
C PRO A 81 -2.74 -1.01 2.11
N TYR A 82 -1.93 -1.00 1.06
CA TYR A 82 -1.67 -2.16 0.22
C TYR A 82 -0.23 -2.16 -0.31
N LEU A 83 0.27 -3.32 -0.73
CA LEU A 83 1.55 -3.43 -1.45
C LEU A 83 1.30 -3.58 -2.93
N ARG A 84 1.88 -2.68 -3.73
CA ARG A 84 2.04 -2.86 -5.17
C ARG A 84 3.38 -3.54 -5.45
N ILE A 85 3.34 -4.76 -5.98
CA ILE A 85 4.53 -5.53 -6.32
C ILE A 85 4.69 -5.58 -7.84
N THR A 86 5.81 -5.05 -8.35
CA THR A 86 6.17 -5.13 -9.77
C THR A 86 7.26 -6.18 -9.99
N HIS A 87 6.95 -7.20 -10.77
CA HIS A 87 7.84 -8.34 -11.01
C HIS A 87 7.80 -8.87 -12.45
N SER A 88 8.64 -9.87 -12.73
CA SER A 88 8.77 -10.56 -14.01
C SER A 88 8.41 -12.05 -13.95
N CYS A 89 7.87 -12.53 -12.81
CA CYS A 89 7.37 -13.90 -12.70
C CYS A 89 6.14 -14.13 -13.58
N ASN A 90 6.33 -14.79 -14.71
CA ASN A 90 5.33 -15.10 -15.72
C ASN A 90 5.05 -16.60 -15.70
N ASP A 91 3.90 -17.00 -15.15
CA ASP A 91 3.46 -18.41 -15.11
C ASP A 91 4.52 -19.35 -14.50
N GLY A 92 5.19 -18.88 -13.43
CA GLY A 92 6.25 -19.63 -12.74
C GLY A 92 7.66 -19.48 -13.33
N VAL A 93 7.80 -18.74 -14.43
CA VAL A 93 9.09 -18.49 -15.09
C VAL A 93 9.46 -17.02 -14.95
N ILE A 94 10.69 -16.73 -14.53
CA ILE A 94 11.20 -15.34 -14.52
C ILE A 94 11.47 -14.93 -15.97
N ASP A 95 10.59 -14.12 -16.55
CA ASP A 95 10.71 -13.60 -17.91
C ASP A 95 10.95 -12.07 -17.89
N PRO A 96 12.19 -11.60 -18.13
CA PRO A 96 12.51 -10.17 -18.08
C PRO A 96 11.79 -9.35 -19.15
N LYS A 97 11.18 -9.98 -20.16
CA LYS A 97 10.35 -9.29 -21.16
C LYS A 97 8.96 -8.95 -20.64
N CYS A 98 8.55 -9.55 -19.52
CA CYS A 98 7.27 -9.32 -18.87
C CYS A 98 7.43 -8.36 -17.68
N ARG A 99 6.54 -7.37 -17.65
CA ARG A 99 6.27 -6.54 -16.47
C ARG A 99 4.87 -6.88 -15.96
N ILE A 100 4.81 -7.44 -14.77
CA ILE A 100 3.59 -7.83 -14.07
C ILE A 100 3.46 -6.98 -12.80
N VAL A 101 2.26 -6.50 -12.53
CA VAL A 101 1.93 -5.69 -11.37
C VAL A 101 0.73 -6.32 -10.67
N ASP A 102 0.90 -6.59 -9.38
CA ASP A 102 -0.13 -7.10 -8.48
C ASP A 102 -0.22 -6.25 -7.22
N ASP A 103 -1.45 -6.04 -6.75
CA ASP A 103 -1.73 -5.31 -5.52
C ASP A 103 -2.20 -6.28 -4.43
N TYR A 104 -1.54 -6.25 -3.28
CA TYR A 104 -1.81 -7.10 -2.13
C TYR A 104 -2.36 -6.26 -0.99
N GLN A 105 -3.61 -6.51 -0.61
CA GLN A 105 -4.26 -5.81 0.49
C GLN A 105 -3.60 -6.12 1.83
N ILE A 106 -3.31 -5.09 2.62
CA ILE A 106 -2.79 -5.25 3.99
C ILE A 106 -3.99 -5.19 4.95
N PRO A 107 -4.16 -6.15 5.86
CA PRO A 107 -5.28 -6.12 6.80
C PRO A 107 -5.17 -4.90 7.72
N LYS A 108 -6.25 -4.12 7.84
CA LYS A 108 -6.31 -2.93 8.70
C LYS A 108 -5.99 -3.20 10.18
N SER A 109 -6.08 -4.45 10.63
CA SER A 109 -5.67 -4.86 11.98
C SER A 109 -4.19 -4.67 12.27
N TYR A 110 -3.35 -4.50 11.24
CA TYR A 110 -1.91 -4.24 11.38
C TYR A 110 -1.55 -2.76 11.28
N ILE A 111 -2.52 -1.84 11.17
CA ILE A 111 -2.25 -0.41 11.27
C ILE A 111 -1.69 -0.13 12.68
N ASN A 112 -0.59 0.61 12.73
CA ASN A 112 0.28 0.83 13.88
C ASN A 112 1.03 -0.43 14.37
N ASP A 113 1.23 -1.41 13.48
CA ASP A 113 1.93 -2.66 13.77
C ASP A 113 2.78 -3.13 12.55
N ILE A 114 3.39 -4.31 12.69
CA ILE A 114 4.20 -4.98 11.66
C ILE A 114 3.42 -6.18 11.11
N TYR A 115 3.07 -6.13 9.83
CA TYR A 115 2.50 -7.27 9.12
C TYR A 115 3.57 -8.15 8.49
N ASN A 116 3.67 -9.42 8.92
CA ASN A 116 4.54 -10.40 8.28
C ASN A 116 3.74 -11.26 7.30
N MET A 117 3.96 -11.05 6.00
CA MET A 117 3.28 -11.78 4.93
C MET A 117 3.83 -13.19 4.70
N GLY A 118 4.95 -13.54 5.33
CA GLY A 118 5.63 -14.81 5.06
C GLY A 118 6.12 -14.86 3.61
N ILE A 119 5.82 -15.95 2.90
CA ILE A 119 6.18 -16.11 1.49
C ILE A 119 5.04 -15.59 0.61
N VAL A 120 5.33 -14.58 -0.20
CA VAL A 120 4.46 -14.04 -1.24
C VAL A 120 4.79 -14.74 -2.56
N SER A 121 3.92 -15.66 -2.97
CA SER A 121 4.04 -16.37 -4.25
C SER A 121 3.59 -15.46 -5.39
N LEU A 122 4.54 -15.00 -6.20
CA LEU A 122 4.31 -14.16 -7.38
C LEU A 122 3.55 -14.89 -8.51
N ASN A 123 3.36 -16.21 -8.37
CA ASN A 123 2.58 -17.02 -9.29
C ASN A 123 1.08 -16.80 -9.12
N ILE A 124 0.63 -16.32 -7.97
CA ILE A 124 -0.79 -16.17 -7.65
C ILE A 124 -1.29 -14.85 -8.24
N ASP A 125 -2.23 -14.93 -9.17
CA ASP A 125 -2.93 -13.78 -9.72
C ASP A 125 -3.74 -13.06 -8.64
N GLN A 126 -3.43 -11.77 -8.40
CA GLN A 126 -4.31 -10.91 -7.61
C GLN A 126 -5.41 -10.31 -8.49
N GLU A 127 -6.52 -9.93 -7.88
CA GLU A 127 -7.58 -9.21 -8.58
C GLU A 127 -7.02 -7.91 -9.16
N GLY A 128 -7.29 -7.64 -10.44
CA GLY A 128 -6.79 -6.43 -11.12
C GLY A 128 -5.35 -6.52 -11.65
N ARG A 129 -4.70 -7.70 -11.61
CA ARG A 129 -3.35 -7.93 -12.16
C ARG A 129 -3.15 -7.36 -13.55
N VAL A 130 -2.06 -6.62 -13.74
CA VAL A 130 -1.68 -6.04 -15.03
C VAL A 130 -0.43 -6.74 -15.55
N LYS A 131 -0.55 -7.43 -16.68
CA LYS A 131 0.55 -8.12 -17.37
C LYS A 131 0.84 -7.47 -18.72
N LYS A 132 2.09 -7.03 -18.93
CA LYS A 132 2.58 -6.51 -20.22
C LYS A 132 3.89 -7.21 -20.58
N CYS A 133 3.90 -7.97 -21.67
CA CYS A 133 5.09 -8.65 -22.16
C CYS A 133 5.46 -8.13 -23.55
N ALA A 134 6.76 -7.88 -23.77
CA ALA A 134 7.30 -7.63 -25.10
C ALA A 134 7.53 -8.98 -25.80
N TYR A 135 6.86 -9.21 -26.93
CA TYR A 135 7.01 -10.42 -27.74
C TYR A 135 8.01 -10.21 -28.86
#